data_AF-A0A3D1QXF1-F1
#
_entry.id   AF-A0A3D1QXF1-F1
#
_cell.length_a   1.000
_cell.length_b   1.000
_cell.length_c   1.000
_cell.angle_alpha   90.00
_cell.angle_beta   90.00
_cell.angle_gamma   90.00
#
_symmetry.space_group_name_H-M   'P 1'
#
loop_
_entity.id
_entity.type
_entity.pdbx_description
1 polymer ?
#
loop_
_entity_poly.entity_id
_entity_poly.type
_entity_poly.pdbx_seq_one_letter_code
_entity_poly.pdbx_strand_id
1 'polypeptide(L)'
;MTAISPWAKIFVDDRWVNGQSPIWDGTLPVGIHKVRVDPPCCVLEEREFEVKAGRQNPALIVRLTPKPALLTVESSVDDVEVWIGDVKRGTARDSKKDPFTVPLPDGAVRGEATLRFFREGYLDQSRVESFEAGQKSVVTVHMEKR
;
A
#
# COMPACT_ATOMS: atom_id res chain seq x y z
N MET A 1 9.79 -9.72 -14.73
CA MET A 1 9.73 -9.79 -13.25
C MET A 1 8.33 -10.22 -12.88
N THR A 2 8.22 -11.32 -12.15
CA THR A 2 6.94 -11.97 -11.85
C THR A 2 6.13 -11.06 -10.92
N ALA A 3 5.04 -10.47 -11.44
CA ALA A 3 4.05 -9.82 -10.61
C ALA A 3 3.39 -10.91 -9.76
N ILE A 4 3.88 -11.09 -8.53
CA ILE A 4 3.23 -11.95 -7.54
C ILE A 4 1.91 -11.27 -7.25
N SER A 5 0.81 -11.82 -7.76
CA SER A 5 -0.55 -11.37 -7.45
C SER A 5 -0.77 -11.53 -5.93
N PRO A 6 -0.83 -10.45 -5.13
CA PRO A 6 -0.65 -10.53 -3.69
C PRO A 6 -2.01 -10.55 -2.99
N TRP A 7 -2.79 -11.61 -3.22
CA TRP A 7 -3.96 -11.81 -2.37
C TRP A 7 -3.51 -12.14 -0.94
N ALA A 8 -4.32 -11.74 0.04
CA ALA A 8 -3.99 -11.80 1.46
C ALA A 8 -3.72 -13.24 1.91
N LYS A 9 -2.75 -13.43 2.81
CA LYS A 9 -2.66 -14.70 3.55
C LYS A 9 -3.77 -14.73 4.61
N ILE A 10 -4.59 -15.76 4.57
CA ILE A 10 -5.67 -16.01 5.52
C ILE A 10 -5.23 -17.13 6.45
N PHE A 11 -5.35 -16.89 7.75
CA PHE A 11 -5.10 -17.86 8.79
C PHE A 11 -6.34 -18.07 9.64
N VAL A 12 -6.58 -19.32 10.05
CA VAL A 12 -7.60 -19.69 11.04
C VAL A 12 -6.90 -20.47 12.14
N ASP A 13 -7.02 -20.00 13.37
CA ASP A 13 -6.32 -20.54 14.55
C ASP A 13 -4.81 -20.69 14.28
N ASP A 14 -4.23 -19.61 13.73
CA ASP A 14 -2.82 -19.48 13.33
C ASP A 14 -2.33 -20.44 12.23
N ARG A 15 -3.23 -21.26 11.66
CA ARG A 15 -2.93 -22.12 10.50
C ARG A 15 -3.22 -21.38 9.21
N TRP A 16 -2.28 -21.39 8.28
CA TRP A 16 -2.49 -20.82 6.94
C TRP A 16 -3.49 -21.67 6.16
N VAL A 17 -4.59 -21.07 5.73
CA VAL A 17 -5.69 -21.78 5.05
C VAL A 17 -5.90 -21.34 3.60
N ASN A 18 -5.46 -20.13 3.24
CA ASN A 18 -5.58 -19.60 1.88
C ASN A 18 -4.60 -18.42 1.68
N GLY A 19 -4.15 -18.21 0.44
CA GLY A 19 -3.28 -17.08 0.07
C GLY A 19 -3.42 -16.63 -1.39
N GLN A 20 -4.46 -17.11 -2.09
CA GLN A 20 -4.64 -16.90 -3.53
C GLN A 20 -6.04 -16.41 -3.90
N SER A 21 -7.00 -16.50 -2.98
CA SER A 21 -8.39 -16.09 -3.18
C SER A 21 -8.83 -15.16 -2.05
N PRO A 22 -9.66 -14.14 -2.32
CA PRO A 22 -10.25 -13.29 -1.29
C PRO A 22 -11.33 -14.02 -0.46
N ILE A 23 -11.68 -15.26 -0.83
CA ILE A 23 -12.70 -16.08 -0.17
C ILE A 23 -12.04 -17.36 0.33
N TRP A 24 -12.31 -17.72 1.59
CA TRP A 24 -12.00 -19.03 2.15
C TRP A 24 -13.29 -19.67 2.67
N ASP A 25 -13.54 -20.90 2.24
CA ASP A 25 -14.63 -21.74 2.72
C ASP A 25 -14.03 -23.00 3.37
N GLY A 26 -14.54 -23.38 4.54
CA GLY A 26 -14.05 -24.54 5.27
C GLY A 26 -14.96 -24.97 6.42
N THR A 27 -14.71 -26.17 6.94
CA THR A 27 -15.41 -26.72 8.10
C THR A 27 -14.58 -26.49 9.35
N LEU A 28 -15.21 -25.96 10.40
CA LEU A 28 -14.59 -25.76 11.70
C LEU A 28 -15.42 -26.44 12.80
N PRO A 29 -14.78 -26.89 13.90
CA PRO A 29 -15.47 -27.31 15.10
C PRO A 29 -16.41 -26.21 15.64
N VAL A 30 -17.38 -26.60 16.46
CA VAL A 30 -18.18 -25.63 17.21
C VAL A 30 -17.28 -24.96 18.24
N GLY A 31 -17.31 -23.63 18.30
CA GLY A 31 -16.47 -22.85 19.20
C GLY A 31 -16.08 -21.48 18.65
N ILE A 32 -15.22 -20.78 19.39
CA ILE A 32 -14.64 -19.51 18.96
C ILE A 32 -13.36 -19.80 18.19
N HIS A 33 -13.22 -19.18 17.01
CA HIS A 33 -12.06 -19.29 16.14
C HIS A 33 -11.49 -17.92 15.85
N LYS A 34 -10.16 -17.84 15.71
CA LYS A 34 -9.46 -16.61 15.35
C LYS A 34 -9.12 -16.61 13.86
N VAL A 35 -9.55 -15.57 13.14
CA VAL A 35 -9.16 -15.32 11.75
C VAL A 35 -8.17 -14.18 11.70
N ARG A 36 -7.05 -14.39 10.99
CA ARG A 36 -6.06 -13.36 10.69
C ARG A 36 -5.90 -13.22 9.18
N VAL A 37 -6.00 -11.99 8.68
CA VAL A 37 -5.84 -11.65 7.26
C VAL A 37 -4.65 -10.70 7.12
N ASP A 38 -3.63 -11.14 6.38
CA ASP A 38 -2.35 -10.46 6.26
C ASP A 38 -1.99 -10.19 4.78
N PRO A 39 -2.52 -9.11 4.20
CA PRO A 39 -2.16 -8.62 2.88
C PRO A 39 -0.97 -7.65 2.93
N PRO A 40 -0.07 -7.66 1.94
CA PRO A 40 1.04 -6.70 1.89
C PRO A 40 0.55 -5.25 1.75
N CYS A 41 -0.52 -5.01 1.01
CA CYS A 41 -1.06 -3.66 0.73
C CYS A 41 -1.60 -2.92 1.94
N CYS A 42 -2.00 -3.66 2.97
CA CYS A 42 -3.01 -3.20 3.89
C CYS A 42 -2.64 -3.59 5.32
N VAL A 43 -3.27 -2.95 6.30
CA VAL A 43 -3.08 -3.27 7.72
C VAL A 43 -3.55 -4.70 7.97
N LEU A 44 -2.81 -5.42 8.82
CA LEU A 44 -3.17 -6.77 9.25
C LEU A 44 -4.46 -6.70 10.09
N GLU A 45 -5.40 -7.57 9.78
CA GLU A 45 -6.68 -7.65 10.49
C GLU A 45 -6.81 -8.98 11.23
N GLU A 46 -7.24 -8.93 12.50
CA GLU A 46 -7.60 -10.09 13.31
C GLU A 46 -9.02 -9.95 13.87
N ARG A 47 -9.79 -11.05 13.81
CA ARG A 47 -11.15 -11.14 14.34
C ARG A 47 -11.42 -12.51 14.93
N GLU A 48 -12.20 -12.54 16.00
CA GLU A 48 -12.79 -13.78 16.50
C GLU A 48 -14.20 -13.95 15.94
N PHE A 49 -14.59 -15.20 15.69
CA PHE A 49 -15.96 -15.54 15.31
C PHE A 49 -16.39 -16.85 15.95
N GLU A 50 -17.68 -16.95 16.25
CA GLU A 50 -18.27 -18.13 16.87
C GLU A 50 -18.92 -19.02 15.79
N VAL A 51 -18.51 -20.28 15.76
CA VAL A 51 -19.08 -21.34 14.92
C VAL A 51 -20.12 -22.10 15.72
N LYS A 52 -21.38 -22.06 15.27
CA LYS A 52 -22.50 -22.78 15.90
C LYS A 52 -22.86 -24.07 15.15
N ALA A 53 -23.39 -25.05 15.89
CA ALA A 53 -23.80 -26.35 15.35
C ALA A 53 -25.05 -26.24 14.45
N GLY A 54 -25.12 -27.12 13.44
CA GLY A 54 -26.36 -27.41 12.70
C GLY A 54 -26.82 -26.34 11.71
N ARG A 55 -26.04 -25.27 11.48
CA ARG A 55 -26.32 -24.23 10.47
C ARG A 55 -25.02 -23.74 9.85
N GLN A 56 -25.10 -23.29 8.60
CA GLN A 56 -24.03 -22.50 7.99
C GLN A 56 -23.95 -21.16 8.74
N ASN A 57 -22.78 -20.83 9.29
CA ASN A 57 -22.58 -19.55 9.96
C ASN A 57 -22.58 -18.42 8.91
N PRO A 58 -23.01 -17.20 9.27
CA PRO A 58 -22.94 -16.06 8.36
C PRO A 58 -21.49 -15.80 7.93
N ALA A 59 -21.32 -15.31 6.70
CA ALA A 59 -20.00 -14.98 6.19
C ALA A 59 -19.32 -13.90 7.05
N LEU A 60 -18.07 -14.16 7.46
CA LEU A 60 -17.24 -13.16 8.11
C LEU A 60 -16.64 -12.24 7.04
N ILE A 61 -17.08 -10.98 7.01
CA ILE A 61 -16.55 -9.98 6.08
C ILE A 61 -15.46 -9.19 6.78
N VAL A 62 -14.22 -9.33 6.31
CA VAL A 62 -13.07 -8.54 6.77
C VAL A 62 -12.85 -7.38 5.80
N ARG A 63 -12.95 -6.15 6.29
CA ARG A 63 -12.64 -4.94 5.51
C ARG A 63 -11.19 -4.56 5.74
N LEU A 64 -10.43 -4.41 4.67
CA LEU A 64 -9.02 -4.08 4.73
C LEU A 64 -8.81 -2.57 4.67
N THR A 65 -7.91 -2.06 5.51
CA THR A 65 -7.46 -0.65 5.46
C THR A 65 -6.12 -0.57 4.75
N PRO A 66 -6.02 0.10 3.58
CA PRO A 66 -4.75 0.25 2.86
C PRO A 66 -3.68 0.95 3.71
N LYS A 67 -2.43 0.48 3.60
CA LYS A 67 -1.26 1.19 4.13
C LYS A 67 -0.92 2.38 3.23
N PRO A 68 -0.24 3.42 3.73
CA PRO A 68 0.25 4.49 2.86
C PRO A 68 1.20 3.95 1.78
N ALA A 69 1.14 4.53 0.59
CA ALA A 69 2.21 4.41 -0.40
C ALA A 69 3.31 5.42 -0.06
N LEU A 70 4.57 5.01 -0.20
CA LEU A 70 5.72 5.85 0.18
C LEU A 70 6.60 6.16 -1.04
N LEU A 71 7.09 7.39 -1.13
CA LEU A 71 7.95 7.88 -2.20
C LEU A 71 9.30 8.35 -1.65
N THR A 72 10.37 7.80 -2.20
CA THR A 72 11.73 8.36 -2.10
C THR A 72 12.16 8.89 -3.47
N VAL A 73 12.76 10.07 -3.49
CA VAL A 73 13.25 10.73 -4.71
C VAL A 73 14.77 10.71 -4.72
N GLU A 74 15.33 10.15 -5.78
CA GLU A 74 16.76 10.18 -6.05
C GLU A 74 17.07 11.28 -7.06
N SER A 75 17.96 12.18 -6.69
CA SER A 75 18.49 13.20 -7.58
C SER A 75 19.93 13.50 -7.24
N SER A 76 20.70 13.93 -8.23
CA SER A 76 22.04 14.51 -8.05
C SER A 76 21.97 15.91 -7.43
N VAL A 77 20.81 16.57 -7.49
CA VAL A 77 20.57 17.88 -6.87
C VAL A 77 19.68 17.65 -5.64
N ASP A 78 20.26 17.78 -4.45
CA ASP A 78 19.60 17.36 -3.21
C ASP A 78 18.43 18.29 -2.79
N ASP A 79 18.47 19.55 -3.20
CA ASP A 79 17.50 20.59 -2.82
C ASP A 79 16.38 20.80 -3.85
N VAL A 80 16.19 19.84 -4.77
CA VAL A 80 15.03 19.77 -5.67
C VAL A 80 13.77 19.68 -4.84
N GLU A 81 12.86 20.62 -5.04
CA GLU A 81 11.54 20.61 -4.44
C GLU A 81 10.69 19.51 -5.07
N VAL A 82 10.06 18.72 -4.21
CA VAL A 82 9.17 17.62 -4.59
C VAL A 82 7.74 17.99 -4.23
N TRP A 83 6.90 17.96 -5.24
CA TRP A 83 5.47 18.22 -5.14
C TRP A 83 4.72 16.95 -5.53
N ILE A 84 3.67 16.62 -4.76
CA ILE A 84 2.77 15.50 -5.05
C ILE A 84 1.37 16.07 -5.22
N GLY A 85 0.84 15.99 -6.43
CA GLY A 85 -0.25 16.85 -6.88
C GLY A 85 0.15 18.32 -6.73
N ASP A 86 -0.73 19.10 -6.10
CA ASP A 86 -0.51 20.53 -5.87
C ASP A 86 0.18 20.85 -4.54
N VAL A 87 0.61 19.83 -3.78
CA VAL A 87 1.16 20.03 -2.43
C VAL A 87 2.66 19.77 -2.40
N LYS A 88 3.43 20.79 -2.00
CA LYS A 88 4.86 20.66 -1.71
C LYS A 88 5.05 19.74 -0.50
N ARG A 89 5.87 18.71 -0.66
CA ARG A 89 6.19 17.76 0.42
C ARG A 89 7.52 18.07 1.09
N GLY A 90 8.49 18.59 0.34
CA GLY A 90 9.82 18.87 0.83
C GLY A 90 10.83 18.81 -0.30
N THR A 91 12.06 18.42 0.00
CA THR A 91 13.14 18.25 -0.98
C THR A 91 13.45 16.78 -1.27
N ALA A 92 14.20 16.51 -2.34
CA ALA A 92 14.71 15.17 -2.63
C ALA A 92 15.53 14.62 -1.44
N ARG A 93 16.34 15.46 -0.78
CA ARG A 93 17.08 15.10 0.45
C ARG A 93 16.14 14.65 1.58
N ASP A 94 15.03 15.36 1.78
CA ASP A 94 14.08 15.04 2.86
C ASP A 94 13.47 13.65 2.64
N SER A 95 13.07 13.34 1.40
CA SER A 95 12.48 12.03 1.02
C SER A 95 13.41 10.82 1.24
N LYS A 96 14.73 11.04 1.29
CA LYS A 96 15.73 10.00 1.60
C LYS A 96 15.77 9.70 3.10
N LYS A 97 15.49 10.70 3.95
CA LYS A 97 15.45 10.55 5.41
C LYS A 97 14.09 10.02 5.87
N ASP A 98 13.03 10.63 5.35
CA ASP A 98 11.64 10.28 5.65
C ASP A 98 10.84 10.26 4.34
N PRO A 99 10.58 9.07 3.77
CA PRO A 99 9.85 8.92 2.52
C PRO A 99 8.47 9.59 2.58
N PHE A 100 8.10 10.28 1.51
CA PHE A 100 6.84 11.02 1.47
C PHE A 100 5.65 10.07 1.30
N THR A 101 4.60 10.28 2.09
CA THR A 101 3.31 9.63 1.86
C THR A 101 2.68 10.15 0.58
N VAL A 102 2.32 9.22 -0.30
CA VAL A 102 1.55 9.48 -1.52
C VAL A 102 0.08 9.21 -1.21
N PRO A 103 -0.81 10.22 -1.32
CA PRO A 103 -2.23 9.98 -1.19
C PRO A 103 -2.71 9.12 -2.36
N LEU A 104 -3.38 8.02 -2.06
CA LEU A 104 -4.14 7.24 -3.03
C LEU A 104 -5.61 7.65 -2.95
N PRO A 105 -6.41 7.47 -4.01
CA PRO A 105 -7.85 7.63 -3.94
C PRO A 105 -8.45 6.82 -2.78
N ASP A 106 -9.53 7.32 -2.17
CA ASP A 106 -10.11 6.72 -0.96
C ASP A 106 -10.41 5.22 -1.14
N GLY A 107 -9.86 4.41 -0.23
CA GLY A 107 -10.01 2.96 -0.23
C GLY A 107 -9.26 2.22 -1.35
N ALA A 108 -8.53 2.93 -2.22
CA ALA A 108 -7.79 2.31 -3.32
C ALA A 108 -6.44 1.74 -2.84
N VAL A 109 -6.13 0.54 -3.30
CA VAL A 109 -4.83 -0.12 -3.08
C VAL A 109 -3.80 0.27 -4.15
N ARG A 110 -4.25 0.92 -5.23
CA ARG A 110 -3.45 1.44 -6.34
C ARG A 110 -3.99 2.78 -6.78
N GLY A 111 -3.11 3.66 -7.22
CA GLY A 111 -3.49 4.95 -7.78
C GLY A 111 -2.34 5.60 -8.51
N GLU A 112 -2.63 6.72 -9.15
CA GLU A 112 -1.62 7.54 -9.82
C GLU A 112 -1.50 8.88 -9.10
N ALA A 113 -0.29 9.43 -9.07
CA ALA A 113 -0.04 10.76 -8.57
C ALA A 113 0.85 11.54 -9.54
N THR A 114 0.49 12.80 -9.77
CA THR A 114 1.35 13.75 -10.47
C THR A 114 2.49 14.16 -9.55
N LEU A 115 3.72 13.94 -9.97
CA LEU A 115 4.92 14.44 -9.33
C LEU A 115 5.42 15.66 -10.09
N ARG A 116 5.81 16.70 -9.36
CA ARG A 116 6.54 17.84 -9.93
C ARG A 116 7.84 18.06 -9.18
N PHE A 117 8.89 18.29 -9.94
CA PHE A 117 10.26 18.49 -9.47
C PHE A 117 10.73 19.88 -9.90
N PHE A 118 11.00 20.74 -8.93
CA PHE A 118 11.33 22.13 -9.19
C PHE A 118 12.60 22.56 -8.47
N ARG A 119 13.46 23.30 -9.17
CA ARG A 119 14.58 24.02 -8.58
C ARG A 119 14.86 25.25 -9.44
N GLU A 120 15.05 26.40 -8.79
CA GLU A 120 15.45 27.62 -9.50
C GLU A 120 16.75 27.41 -10.28
N GLY A 121 16.80 27.92 -11.53
CA GLY A 121 17.92 27.70 -12.45
C GLY A 121 17.89 26.37 -13.20
N TYR A 122 16.89 25.52 -12.97
CA TYR A 122 16.67 24.27 -13.68
C TYR A 122 15.33 24.28 -14.43
N LEU A 123 15.20 23.40 -15.42
CA LEU A 123 13.95 23.11 -16.08
C LEU A 123 12.97 22.46 -15.10
N ASP A 124 11.74 22.95 -15.10
CA ASP A 124 10.64 22.40 -14.32
C ASP A 124 10.20 21.07 -14.94
N GLN A 125 10.12 20.02 -14.14
CA GLN A 125 9.76 18.69 -14.61
C GLN A 125 8.51 18.20 -13.90
N SER A 126 7.61 17.56 -14.64
CA SER A 126 6.41 16.95 -14.09
C SER A 126 6.11 15.64 -14.82
N ARG A 127 5.65 14.62 -14.09
CA ARG A 127 5.17 13.35 -14.66
C ARG A 127 4.18 12.66 -13.74
N VAL A 128 3.41 11.73 -14.29
CA VAL A 128 2.48 10.89 -13.54
C VAL A 128 3.16 9.56 -13.24
N GLU A 129 3.06 9.10 -12.00
CA GLU A 129 3.60 7.82 -11.54
C GLU A 129 2.52 6.98 -10.87
N SER A 130 2.57 5.67 -11.05
CA SER A 130 1.69 4.72 -10.36
C SER A 130 2.28 4.32 -9.01
N PHE A 131 1.41 4.21 -8.01
CA PHE A 131 1.76 3.82 -6.65
C PHE A 131 0.84 2.73 -6.13
N GLU A 132 1.38 1.87 -5.27
CA GLU A 132 0.64 0.82 -4.57
C GLU A 132 0.69 1.04 -3.05
N ALA A 133 -0.43 0.82 -2.37
CA ALA A 133 -0.52 0.88 -0.93
C ALA A 133 0.48 -0.08 -0.28
N GLY A 134 1.16 0.36 0.78
CA GLY A 134 2.17 -0.44 1.48
C GLY A 134 3.49 -0.63 0.73
N GLN A 135 3.62 -0.12 -0.50
CA GLN A 135 4.85 -0.14 -1.26
C GLN A 135 5.66 1.14 -1.04
N LYS A 136 6.99 0.98 -0.97
CA LYS A 136 7.94 2.07 -1.11
C LYS A 136 8.44 2.13 -2.56
N SER A 137 8.17 3.24 -3.23
CA SER A 137 8.63 3.53 -4.58
C SER A 137 9.83 4.46 -4.54
N VAL A 138 10.77 4.24 -5.45
CA VAL A 138 11.93 5.10 -5.66
C VAL A 138 11.82 5.70 -7.06
N VAL A 139 11.90 7.02 -7.13
CA VAL A 139 11.79 7.78 -8.38
C VAL A 139 13.06 8.58 -8.59
N THR A 140 13.77 8.31 -9.69
CA THR A 140 14.98 9.04 -10.05
C THR A 140 14.66 10.22 -10.95
N VAL A 141 15.19 11.41 -10.62
CA VAL A 141 15.04 12.63 -11.39
C VAL A 141 16.41 13.28 -11.66
N HIS A 142 16.64 13.62 -12.92
CA HIS A 142 17.83 14.32 -13.39
C HIS A 142 17.45 15.75 -13.77
N MET A 143 17.94 16.73 -13.02
CA MET A 143 17.62 18.13 -13.27
C MET A 143 18.52 18.71 -14.37
N GLU A 144 17.90 19.31 -15.38
CA GLU A 144 18.58 19.99 -16.49
C GLU A 144 18.60 21.50 -16.22
N LYS A 145 19.73 22.17 -16.47
CA LYS A 145 19.82 23.63 -16.30
C LYS A 145 18.99 24.35 -17.37
N ARG A 146 18.41 25.48 -16.99
CA ARG A 146 17.77 26.41 -17.94
C ARG A 146 18.81 27.20 -18.73
#